data_AF-A0A377WEE0-F1
#
_entry.id   AF-A0A377WEE0-F1
#
_cell.length_a   1.000
_cell.length_b   1.000
_cell.length_c   1.000
_cell.angle_alpha   90.00
_cell.angle_beta   90.00
_cell.angle_gamma   90.00
#
_symmetry.space_group_name_H-M   'P 1'
#
loop_
_entity.id
_entity.type
_entity.pdbx_description
1 polymer ?
#
loop_
_entity_poly.entity_id
_entity_poly.type
_entity_poly.pdbx_seq_one_letter_code
_entity_poly.pdbx_strand_id
1 'polypeptide(L)'
;MLHTISRQRATFIFIITLLCFIGLFSPVQGRAADLPDRAEVQSQLNTLNKQKELTPQDKLVQQDLTQTLETLDKIERIKSETAQLRQQVEQAPAKLRQAVESLNNLSDVPNDDATRKTLSTLSLRQLESRVTQTLDDLQNAQNDLATYNSQLVSLQTQPERVQNAMFNASQQLQQIRNRLNGTSVGDETLRPTQQVLLQAQQALLNAQIEQQRKSLEGNTILQDTLQKQRDYVTAWSNRWSISYSCCRRP
;
A
#
# COMPACT_ATOMS: atom_id res chain seq x y z
N MET A 1 35.61 2.56 49.68
CA MET A 1 34.14 2.45 49.85
C MET A 1 33.29 3.31 48.90
N LEU A 2 33.84 4.31 48.16
CA LEU A 2 33.04 5.09 47.20
C LEU A 2 32.75 4.38 45.86
N HIS A 3 33.62 3.45 45.42
CA HIS A 3 33.46 2.75 44.13
C HIS A 3 32.34 1.70 44.10
N THR A 4 31.93 1.16 45.25
CA THR A 4 30.84 0.18 45.35
C THR A 4 29.47 0.83 45.28
N ILE A 5 29.35 2.07 45.79
CA ILE A 5 28.10 2.83 45.83
C ILE A 5 27.73 3.39 44.44
N SER A 6 28.70 3.84 43.63
CA SER A 6 28.42 4.30 42.27
C SER A 6 28.01 3.17 41.32
N ARG A 7 28.57 1.97 41.52
CA ARG A 7 28.27 0.76 40.75
C ARG A 7 26.88 0.18 41.08
N GLN A 8 26.42 0.32 42.33
CA GLN A 8 25.05 -0.02 42.74
C GLN A 8 24.01 0.98 42.20
N ARG A 9 24.35 2.27 42.10
CA ARG A 9 23.46 3.29 41.51
C ARG A 9 23.32 3.13 39.99
N ALA A 10 24.41 2.81 39.29
CA ALA A 10 24.38 2.55 37.85
C ALA A 10 23.57 1.30 37.47
N THR A 11 23.64 0.24 38.29
CA THR A 11 22.85 -0.99 38.08
C THR A 11 21.36 -0.76 38.37
N PHE A 12 21.01 0.02 39.39
CA PHE A 12 19.62 0.40 39.66
C PHE A 12 19.00 1.23 38.53
N ILE A 13 19.74 2.19 37.97
CA ILE A 13 19.27 3.00 36.83
C ILE A 13 19.05 2.12 35.60
N PHE A 14 19.96 1.18 35.34
CA PHE A 14 19.84 0.25 34.21
C PHE A 14 18.65 -0.72 34.36
N ILE A 15 18.34 -1.16 35.57
CA ILE A 15 17.17 -2.02 35.85
C ILE A 15 15.86 -1.22 35.68
N ILE A 16 15.82 0.05 36.11
CA ILE A 16 14.63 0.90 35.95
C ILE A 16 14.40 1.27 34.48
N THR A 17 15.45 1.57 33.70
CA THR A 17 15.31 1.80 32.25
C THR A 17 14.94 0.53 31.49
N LEU A 18 15.45 -0.64 31.89
CA LEU A 18 15.05 -1.94 31.34
C LEU A 18 13.57 -2.27 31.65
N LEU A 19 13.11 -2.00 32.88
CA LEU A 19 11.71 -2.18 33.28
C LEU A 19 10.74 -1.22 32.55
N CYS A 20 11.17 0.03 32.28
CA CYS A 20 10.41 0.96 31.44
C CYS A 20 10.35 0.51 29.96
N PHE A 21 11.37 -0.19 29.45
CA PHE A 21 11.37 -0.71 28.09
C PHE A 21 10.45 -1.93 27.92
N ILE A 22 10.31 -2.76 28.96
CA ILE A 22 9.44 -3.95 28.95
C ILE A 22 7.96 -3.55 29.14
N GLY A 23 7.67 -2.43 29.82
CA GLY A 23 6.31 -1.90 29.99
C GLY A 23 5.65 -1.36 28.72
N LEU A 24 6.41 -1.07 27.66
CA LEU A 24 5.91 -0.57 26.38
C LEU A 24 5.44 -1.68 25.41
N PHE A 25 5.70 -2.95 25.73
CA PHE A 25 5.29 -4.12 24.94
C PHE A 25 4.29 -5.00 25.70
N SER A 26 3.32 -4.40 26.38
CA SER A 26 2.10 -5.14 26.67
C SER A 26 1.36 -5.36 25.35
N PRO A 27 1.16 -6.60 24.88
CA PRO A 27 0.10 -6.83 23.91
C PRO A 27 -1.18 -6.55 24.68
N VAL A 28 -1.72 -5.34 24.53
CA VAL A 28 -3.16 -5.16 24.70
C VAL A 28 -3.77 -6.00 23.58
N GLN A 29 -3.94 -7.29 23.86
CA GLN A 29 -4.98 -8.10 23.24
C GLN A 29 -6.28 -7.53 23.78
N GLY A 30 -6.65 -6.36 23.26
CA GLY A 30 -8.05 -6.01 23.16
C GLY A 30 -8.66 -7.19 22.45
N ARG A 31 -9.56 -7.90 23.16
CA ARG A 31 -10.45 -8.81 22.46
C ARG A 31 -10.97 -8.02 21.27
N ALA A 32 -10.73 -8.52 20.07
CA ALA A 32 -11.47 -8.05 18.93
C ALA A 32 -12.93 -8.13 19.38
N ALA A 33 -13.56 -6.97 19.58
CA ALA A 33 -15.01 -6.94 19.62
C ALA A 33 -15.40 -7.66 18.32
N ASP A 34 -16.06 -8.80 18.45
CA ASP A 34 -16.39 -9.62 17.29
C ASP A 34 -17.26 -8.72 16.41
N LEU A 35 -16.69 -8.26 15.30
CA LEU A 35 -17.39 -7.36 14.41
C LEU A 35 -18.60 -8.14 13.90
N PRO A 36 -19.81 -7.57 13.92
CA PRO A 36 -20.98 -8.30 13.47
C PRO A 36 -20.81 -8.66 12.01
N ASP A 37 -21.29 -9.85 11.65
CA ASP A 37 -21.20 -10.32 10.28
C ASP A 37 -22.09 -9.45 9.38
N ARG A 38 -21.66 -9.23 8.14
CA ARG A 38 -22.39 -8.43 7.16
C ARG A 38 -23.80 -9.00 6.94
N ALA A 39 -23.94 -10.33 6.91
CA ALA A 39 -25.23 -10.98 6.72
C ALA A 39 -26.17 -10.73 7.91
N GLU A 40 -25.63 -10.64 9.13
CA GLU A 40 -26.39 -10.36 10.34
C GLU A 40 -26.93 -8.91 10.33
N VAL A 41 -26.06 -7.93 10.07
CA VAL A 41 -26.45 -6.51 9.99
C VAL A 41 -27.47 -6.29 8.86
N GLN A 42 -27.29 -6.96 7.72
CA GLN A 42 -28.25 -6.91 6.61
C GLN A 42 -29.60 -7.54 7.00
N SER A 43 -29.61 -8.64 7.74
CA SER A 43 -30.84 -9.28 8.22
C SER A 43 -31.62 -8.37 9.19
N GLN A 44 -30.92 -7.68 10.09
CA GLN A 44 -31.51 -6.70 11.00
C GLN A 44 -32.15 -5.54 10.21
N LEU A 45 -31.44 -5.01 9.22
CA LEU A 45 -31.94 -3.94 8.36
C LEU A 45 -33.16 -4.38 7.53
N ASN A 46 -33.14 -5.60 6.99
CA ASN A 46 -34.27 -6.17 6.25
C ASN A 46 -35.50 -6.38 7.15
N THR A 47 -35.28 -6.77 8.41
CA THR A 47 -36.36 -6.94 9.39
C THR A 47 -36.99 -5.59 9.76
N LEU A 48 -36.16 -4.58 9.97
CA LEU A 48 -36.60 -3.21 10.25
C LEU A 48 -37.40 -2.61 9.07
N ASN A 49 -36.93 -2.81 7.84
CA ASN A 49 -37.60 -2.34 6.63
C ASN A 49 -38.94 -3.02 6.33
N LYS A 50 -39.23 -4.19 6.92
CA LYS A 50 -40.53 -4.87 6.77
C LYS A 50 -41.64 -4.24 7.62
N GLN A 51 -41.30 -3.35 8.55
CA GLN A 51 -42.29 -2.67 9.38
C GLN A 51 -43.04 -1.62 8.56
N LYS A 52 -44.37 -1.55 8.73
CA LYS A 52 -45.24 -0.64 7.97
C LYS A 52 -45.03 0.84 8.30
N GLU A 53 -44.61 1.14 9.52
CA GLU A 53 -44.30 2.50 9.98
C GLU A 53 -43.02 2.45 10.82
N LEU A 54 -42.04 3.28 10.45
CA LEU A 54 -40.78 3.43 11.18
C LEU A 54 -40.90 4.63 12.12
N THR A 55 -40.68 4.41 13.41
CA THR A 55 -40.58 5.52 14.37
C THR A 55 -39.34 6.38 14.09
N PRO A 56 -39.25 7.62 14.62
CA PRO A 56 -38.03 8.42 14.52
C PRO A 56 -36.78 7.69 15.04
N GLN A 57 -36.93 6.85 16.07
CA GLN A 57 -35.86 6.02 16.61
C GLN A 57 -35.47 4.90 15.64
N ASP A 58 -36.44 4.24 15.01
CA ASP A 58 -36.15 3.19 14.02
C ASP A 58 -35.41 3.74 12.81
N LYS A 59 -35.69 4.98 12.39
CA LYS A 59 -34.93 5.64 11.32
C LYS A 59 -33.46 5.86 11.70
N LEU A 60 -33.17 6.19 12.95
CA LEU A 60 -31.80 6.30 13.45
C LEU A 60 -31.10 4.94 13.48
N VAL A 61 -31.80 3.89 13.91
CA VAL A 61 -31.31 2.51 13.87
C VAL A 61 -31.03 2.06 12.43
N GLN A 62 -31.94 2.35 11.50
CA GLN A 62 -31.80 2.06 10.08
C GLN A 62 -30.54 2.74 9.50
N GLN A 63 -30.33 4.01 9.85
CA GLN A 63 -29.14 4.76 9.44
C GLN A 63 -27.86 4.14 10.01
N ASP A 64 -27.83 3.85 11.32
CA ASP A 64 -26.66 3.24 11.98
C ASP A 64 -26.29 1.90 11.35
N LEU A 65 -27.28 1.04 11.05
CA LEU A 65 -27.09 -0.26 10.41
C LEU A 65 -26.60 -0.12 8.96
N THR A 66 -27.17 0.83 8.20
CA THR A 66 -26.74 1.11 6.82
C THR A 66 -25.28 1.57 6.79
N GLN A 67 -24.91 2.51 7.66
CA GLN A 67 -23.55 3.00 7.76
C GLN A 67 -22.57 1.92 8.25
N THR A 68 -23.04 1.00 9.09
CA THR A 68 -22.26 -0.15 9.54
C THR A 68 -21.94 -1.06 8.35
N LEU A 69 -22.92 -1.42 7.53
CA LEU A 69 -22.69 -2.22 6.31
C LEU A 69 -21.70 -1.56 5.36
N GLU A 70 -21.85 -0.26 5.08
CA GLU A 70 -20.89 0.46 4.25
C GLU A 70 -19.47 0.46 4.84
N THR A 71 -19.36 0.51 6.16
CA THR A 71 -18.08 0.46 6.87
C THR A 71 -17.45 -0.92 6.77
N LEU A 72 -18.25 -1.99 6.91
CA LEU A 72 -17.80 -3.37 6.72
C LEU A 72 -17.31 -3.61 5.28
N ASP A 73 -18.04 -3.13 4.27
CA ASP A 73 -17.66 -3.24 2.86
C ASP A 73 -16.31 -2.51 2.59
N LYS A 74 -16.11 -1.34 3.21
CA LYS A 74 -14.83 -0.61 3.14
C LYS A 74 -13.68 -1.39 3.80
N ILE A 75 -13.93 -2.07 4.92
CA ILE A 75 -12.92 -2.90 5.59
C ILE A 75 -12.46 -4.03 4.66
N GLU A 76 -13.40 -4.74 4.03
CA GLU A 76 -13.08 -5.82 3.10
C GLU A 76 -12.28 -5.33 1.91
N ARG A 77 -12.68 -4.21 1.32
CA ARG A 77 -11.94 -3.58 0.22
C ARG A 77 -10.51 -3.25 0.61
N ILE A 78 -10.29 -2.62 1.77
CA ILE A 78 -8.95 -2.25 2.25
C ILE A 78 -8.10 -3.49 2.53
N LYS A 79 -8.70 -4.56 3.08
CA LYS A 79 -8.01 -5.85 3.26
C LYS A 79 -7.56 -6.43 1.91
N SER A 80 -8.43 -6.40 0.90
CA SER A 80 -8.09 -6.85 -0.46
C SER A 80 -6.97 -6.02 -1.07
N GLU A 81 -7.07 -4.69 -1.02
CA GLU A 81 -6.02 -3.77 -1.51
C GLU A 81 -4.69 -4.00 -0.78
N THR A 82 -4.73 -4.26 0.54
CA THR A 82 -3.54 -4.59 1.33
C THR A 82 -2.91 -5.92 0.89
N ALA A 83 -3.72 -6.93 0.58
CA ALA A 83 -3.23 -8.21 0.08
C ALA A 83 -2.55 -8.05 -1.29
N GLN A 84 -3.16 -7.27 -2.19
CA GLN A 84 -2.56 -6.94 -3.50
C GLN A 84 -1.23 -6.19 -3.34
N LEU A 85 -1.18 -5.20 -2.45
CA LEU A 85 0.06 -4.47 -2.16
C LEU A 85 1.16 -5.40 -1.66
N ARG A 86 0.84 -6.31 -0.73
CA ARG A 86 1.80 -7.31 -0.25
C ARG A 86 2.34 -8.19 -1.38
N GLN A 87 1.46 -8.64 -2.28
CA GLN A 87 1.86 -9.42 -3.44
C GLN A 87 2.79 -8.62 -4.38
N GLN A 88 2.52 -7.34 -4.61
CA GLN A 88 3.39 -6.48 -5.41
C GLN A 88 4.77 -6.32 -4.79
N VAL A 89 4.83 -6.11 -3.47
CA VAL A 89 6.08 -5.99 -2.71
C VAL A 89 6.87 -7.31 -2.75
N GLU A 90 6.19 -8.45 -2.64
CA GLU A 90 6.82 -9.77 -2.72
C GLU A 90 7.41 -10.07 -4.11
N GLN A 91 6.75 -9.61 -5.17
CA GLN A 91 7.23 -9.75 -6.55
C GLN A 91 8.33 -8.74 -6.93
N ALA A 92 8.45 -7.64 -6.20
CA ALA A 92 9.36 -6.55 -6.54
C ALA A 92 10.83 -7.01 -6.65
N PRO A 93 11.39 -7.82 -5.73
CA PRO A 93 12.77 -8.33 -5.85
C PRO A 93 13.03 -9.15 -7.12
N ALA A 94 12.06 -9.96 -7.57
CA ALA A 94 12.21 -10.74 -8.79
C ALA A 94 12.23 -9.82 -10.03
N LYS A 95 11.31 -8.85 -10.08
CA LYS A 95 11.27 -7.83 -11.15
C LYS A 95 12.52 -6.96 -11.18
N LEU A 96 13.06 -6.62 -10.01
CA LEU A 96 14.32 -5.90 -9.88
C LEU A 96 15.48 -6.68 -10.49
N ARG A 97 15.64 -7.96 -10.14
CA ARG A 97 16.69 -8.83 -10.73
C ARG A 97 16.55 -8.91 -12.25
N GLN A 98 15.33 -9.12 -12.75
CA GLN A 98 15.05 -9.16 -14.18
C GLN A 98 15.45 -7.85 -14.87
N ALA A 99 15.12 -6.69 -14.29
CA ALA A 99 15.49 -5.39 -14.84
C ALA A 99 17.01 -5.20 -14.86
N VAL A 100 17.72 -5.61 -13.81
CA VAL A 100 19.18 -5.55 -13.73
C VAL A 100 19.83 -6.46 -14.77
N GLU A 101 19.38 -7.71 -14.88
CA GLU A 101 19.88 -8.67 -15.88
C GLU A 101 19.66 -8.15 -17.31
N SER A 102 18.47 -7.63 -17.59
CA SER A 102 18.14 -7.08 -18.91
C SER A 102 18.99 -5.85 -19.24
N LEU A 103 19.32 -5.02 -18.24
CA LEU A 103 20.22 -3.88 -18.39
C LEU A 103 21.68 -4.30 -18.61
N ASN A 104 22.14 -5.35 -17.94
CA ASN A 104 23.47 -5.93 -18.18
C ASN A 104 23.58 -6.49 -19.61
N ASN A 105 22.57 -7.24 -20.06
CA ASN A 105 22.49 -7.76 -21.43
C ASN A 105 22.46 -6.66 -22.49
N LEU A 106 21.91 -5.48 -22.16
CA LEU A 106 21.94 -4.30 -23.03
C LEU A 106 23.32 -3.63 -23.08
N SER A 107 24.08 -3.71 -21.99
CA SER A 107 25.38 -3.04 -21.81
C SER A 107 26.52 -3.76 -22.54
N ASP A 108 26.34 -5.03 -22.89
CA ASP A 108 27.30 -5.74 -23.75
C ASP A 108 27.42 -5.06 -25.13
N VAL A 109 28.67 -4.77 -25.50
CA VAL A 109 29.08 -3.94 -26.63
C VAL A 109 28.34 -4.34 -27.91
N PRO A 110 27.81 -3.39 -28.71
CA PRO A 110 27.17 -3.69 -29.97
C PRO A 110 28.13 -4.46 -30.89
N ASN A 111 27.81 -5.72 -31.17
CA ASN A 111 28.37 -6.36 -32.36
C ASN A 111 27.54 -5.89 -33.57
N ASP A 112 27.78 -4.64 -33.98
CA ASP A 112 27.13 -4.03 -35.13
C ASP A 112 27.34 -4.86 -36.40
N ASP A 113 28.46 -5.58 -36.50
CA ASP A 113 28.73 -6.48 -37.62
C ASP A 113 27.83 -7.72 -37.63
N ALA A 114 27.63 -8.36 -36.48
CA ALA A 114 26.66 -9.47 -36.35
C ALA A 114 25.22 -9.01 -36.57
N THR A 115 24.88 -7.81 -36.11
CA THR A 115 23.55 -7.21 -36.30
C THR A 115 23.31 -6.88 -37.77
N ARG A 116 24.28 -6.26 -38.45
CA ARG A 116 24.24 -5.97 -39.89
C ARG A 116 24.14 -7.23 -40.73
N LYS A 117 24.94 -8.27 -40.42
CA LYS A 117 24.86 -9.57 -41.09
C LYS A 117 23.50 -10.25 -40.91
N THR A 118 22.90 -10.14 -39.74
CA THR A 118 21.56 -10.68 -39.50
C THR A 118 20.51 -9.89 -40.30
N LEU A 119 20.58 -8.57 -40.30
CA LEU A 119 19.64 -7.72 -41.03
C LEU A 119 19.76 -7.89 -42.55
N SER A 120 20.96 -8.08 -43.10
CA SER A 120 21.18 -8.26 -44.54
C SER A 120 20.69 -9.62 -45.08
N THR A 121 20.46 -10.60 -44.20
CA THR A 121 19.87 -11.89 -44.56
C THR A 121 18.34 -11.90 -44.60
N LEU A 122 17.69 -10.82 -44.12
CA LEU A 122 16.23 -10.72 -44.07
C LEU A 122 15.65 -10.16 -45.38
N SER A 123 14.49 -10.65 -45.77
CA SER A 123 13.70 -10.10 -46.88
C SER A 123 13.11 -8.72 -46.52
N LEU A 124 12.77 -7.92 -47.53
CA LEU A 124 12.13 -6.62 -47.34
C LEU A 124 10.87 -6.70 -46.47
N ARG A 125 10.01 -7.70 -46.70
CA ARG A 125 8.79 -7.92 -45.90
C ARG A 125 9.09 -8.26 -44.44
N GLN A 126 10.17 -9.00 -44.17
CA GLN A 126 10.61 -9.29 -42.80
C GLN A 126 11.18 -8.04 -42.12
N LEU A 127 11.89 -7.19 -42.87
CA LEU A 127 12.38 -5.90 -42.39
C LEU A 127 11.23 -4.94 -42.07
N GLU A 128 10.23 -4.82 -42.95
CA GLU A 128 9.02 -4.01 -42.71
C GLU A 128 8.28 -4.47 -41.46
N SER A 129 8.04 -5.79 -41.32
CA SER A 129 7.40 -6.35 -40.12
C SER A 129 8.19 -6.04 -38.85
N ARG A 130 9.52 -6.09 -38.92
CA ARG A 130 10.39 -5.81 -37.76
C ARG A 130 10.37 -4.33 -37.40
N VAL A 131 10.30 -3.42 -38.38
CA VAL A 131 10.15 -1.98 -38.14
C VAL A 131 8.82 -1.70 -37.44
N THR A 132 7.71 -2.26 -37.91
CA THR A 132 6.40 -2.10 -37.25
C THR A 132 6.44 -2.61 -35.81
N GLN A 133 7.01 -3.80 -35.58
CA GLN A 133 7.14 -4.35 -34.24
C GLN A 133 8.00 -3.47 -33.31
N THR A 134 9.13 -2.96 -33.80
CA THR A 134 9.96 -2.04 -33.02
C THR A 134 9.25 -0.71 -32.70
N LEU A 135 8.43 -0.20 -33.61
CA LEU A 135 7.63 1.01 -33.35
C LEU A 135 6.57 0.76 -32.26
N ASP A 136 5.89 -0.40 -32.29
CA ASP A 136 4.95 -0.80 -31.26
C ASP A 136 5.65 -0.96 -29.90
N ASP A 137 6.81 -1.64 -29.89
CA ASP A 137 7.63 -1.80 -28.69
C ASP A 137 8.10 -0.44 -28.13
N LEU A 138 8.47 0.50 -29.00
CA LEU A 138 8.87 1.85 -28.59
C LEU A 138 7.70 2.64 -27.99
N GLN A 139 6.51 2.52 -28.56
CA GLN A 139 5.30 3.14 -28.00
C GLN A 139 4.98 2.57 -26.61
N ASN A 140 5.10 1.25 -26.45
CA ASN A 140 4.93 0.59 -25.16
C ASN A 140 5.98 1.06 -24.15
N ALA A 141 7.25 1.15 -24.55
CA ALA A 141 8.33 1.68 -23.71
C ALA A 141 8.07 3.12 -23.24
N GLN A 142 7.50 3.99 -24.08
CA GLN A 142 7.13 5.34 -23.68
C GLN A 142 5.99 5.35 -22.65
N ASN A 143 4.97 4.51 -22.85
CA ASN A 143 3.86 4.36 -21.91
C ASN A 143 4.35 3.81 -20.55
N ASP A 144 5.27 2.85 -20.57
CA ASP A 144 5.90 2.29 -19.38
C ASP A 144 6.71 3.35 -18.63
N LEU A 145 7.51 4.16 -19.33
CA LEU A 145 8.27 5.25 -18.70
C LEU A 145 7.36 6.28 -18.03
N ALA A 146 6.27 6.68 -18.68
CA ALA A 146 5.27 7.58 -18.08
C ALA A 146 4.66 6.95 -16.81
N THR A 147 4.33 5.66 -16.88
CA THR A 147 3.78 4.90 -15.76
C THR A 147 4.77 4.82 -14.60
N TYR A 148 6.00 4.37 -14.83
CA TYR A 148 7.03 4.26 -13.79
C TYR A 148 7.36 5.61 -13.16
N ASN A 149 7.44 6.69 -13.96
CA ASN A 149 7.68 8.02 -13.43
C ASN A 149 6.54 8.49 -12.52
N SER A 150 5.28 8.31 -12.92
CA SER A 150 4.14 8.67 -12.07
C SER A 150 4.12 7.88 -10.75
N GLN A 151 4.43 6.58 -10.81
CA GLN A 151 4.50 5.72 -9.62
C GLN A 151 5.66 6.10 -8.70
N LEU A 152 6.83 6.41 -9.26
CA LEU A 152 8.00 6.88 -8.48
C LEU A 152 7.70 8.18 -7.75
N VAL A 153 7.10 9.17 -8.41
CA VAL A 153 6.70 10.43 -7.76
C VAL A 153 5.69 10.17 -6.63
N SER A 154 4.76 9.25 -6.84
CA SER A 154 3.82 8.84 -5.80
C SER A 154 4.54 8.21 -4.60
N LEU A 155 5.49 7.29 -4.83
CA LEU A 155 6.26 6.61 -3.79
C LEU A 155 7.20 7.55 -3.03
N GLN A 156 7.76 8.55 -3.70
CA GLN A 156 8.62 9.58 -3.08
C GLN A 156 7.89 10.40 -2.02
N THR A 157 6.64 10.77 -2.30
CA THR A 157 5.80 11.57 -1.38
C THR A 157 5.00 10.70 -0.42
N GLN A 158 5.06 9.37 -0.57
CA GLN A 158 4.29 8.43 0.23
C GLN A 158 4.59 8.47 1.74
N PRO A 159 5.85 8.61 2.20
CA PRO A 159 6.14 8.67 3.64
C PRO A 159 5.41 9.80 4.36
N GLU A 160 5.38 10.99 3.76
CA GLU A 160 4.70 12.16 4.32
C GLU A 160 3.18 11.98 4.33
N ARG A 161 2.60 11.45 3.23
CA ARG A 161 1.17 11.14 3.15
C ARG A 161 0.76 10.11 4.21
N VAL A 162 1.56 9.06 4.39
CA VAL A 162 1.32 8.02 5.40
C VAL A 162 1.40 8.62 6.80
N GLN A 163 2.41 9.44 7.08
CA GLN A 163 2.58 10.06 8.40
C GLN A 163 1.34 10.90 8.78
N ASN A 164 0.87 11.73 7.85
CA ASN A 164 -0.34 12.55 8.04
C ASN A 164 -1.60 11.68 8.20
N ALA A 165 -1.77 10.64 7.36
CA ALA A 165 -2.90 9.72 7.45
C ALA A 165 -2.92 8.95 8.78
N MET A 166 -1.77 8.45 9.24
CA MET A 166 -1.64 7.73 10.51
C MET A 166 -1.92 8.63 11.71
N PHE A 167 -1.45 9.88 11.67
CA PHE A 167 -1.74 10.86 12.72
C PHE A 167 -3.25 11.13 12.83
N ASN A 168 -3.91 11.41 11.70
CA ASN A 168 -5.36 11.64 11.65
C ASN A 168 -6.14 10.41 12.12
N ALA A 169 -5.77 9.22 11.65
CA ALA A 169 -6.41 7.97 12.07
C ALA A 169 -6.24 7.71 13.57
N SER A 170 -5.06 8.01 14.13
CA SER A 170 -4.81 7.88 15.57
C SER A 170 -5.68 8.83 16.40
N GLN A 171 -5.85 10.08 15.96
CA GLN A 171 -6.75 11.03 16.63
C GLN A 171 -8.20 10.55 16.60
N GLN A 172 -8.69 10.10 15.45
CA GLN A 172 -10.05 9.57 15.31
C GLN A 172 -10.27 8.32 16.15
N LEU A 173 -9.30 7.41 16.21
CA LEU A 173 -9.36 6.23 17.07
C LEU A 173 -9.49 6.60 18.55
N GLN A 174 -8.78 7.63 19.01
CA GLN A 174 -8.89 8.10 20.38
C GLN A 174 -10.28 8.70 20.67
N GLN A 175 -10.82 9.50 19.73
CA GLN A 175 -12.17 10.04 19.85
C GLN A 175 -13.23 8.92 19.91
N ILE A 176 -13.15 7.94 19.01
CA ILE A 176 -14.06 6.79 19.00
C ILE A 176 -13.96 6.02 20.32
N ARG A 177 -12.75 5.78 20.82
CA ARG A 177 -12.53 5.09 22.10
C ARG A 177 -13.13 5.88 23.28
N ASN A 178 -12.96 7.20 23.32
CA ASN A 178 -13.53 8.04 24.38
C ASN A 178 -15.06 8.03 24.37
N ARG A 179 -15.68 8.01 23.17
CA ARG A 179 -17.13 7.89 23.00
C ARG A 179 -17.63 6.51 23.44
N LEU A 180 -16.99 5.44 22.97
CA LEU A 180 -17.33 4.06 23.36
C LEU A 180 -17.21 3.82 24.87
N ASN A 181 -16.23 4.45 25.53
CA ASN A 181 -16.02 4.33 26.98
C ASN A 181 -16.98 5.20 27.82
N GLY A 182 -17.83 6.04 27.20
CA GLY A 182 -18.72 6.96 27.93
C GLY A 182 -17.97 8.01 28.75
N THR A 183 -16.69 8.25 28.45
CA THR A 183 -15.84 9.22 29.18
C THR A 183 -16.08 10.67 28.79
N SER A 184 -16.99 10.93 27.84
CA SER A 184 -17.38 12.28 27.41
C SER A 184 -18.46 12.83 28.36
N VAL A 185 -18.19 13.97 29.00
CA VAL A 185 -19.12 14.60 29.96
C VAL A 185 -20.33 15.15 29.18
N GLY A 186 -21.52 14.61 29.45
CA GLY A 186 -22.79 15.08 28.86
C GLY A 186 -23.26 14.33 27.61
N ASP A 187 -22.61 13.22 27.23
CA ASP A 187 -23.06 12.39 26.11
C ASP A 187 -24.27 11.51 26.51
N GLU A 188 -25.28 11.48 25.66
CA GLU A 188 -26.46 10.63 25.81
C GLU A 188 -26.05 9.14 25.74
N THR A 189 -26.79 8.25 26.40
CA THR A 189 -26.46 6.81 26.38
C THR A 189 -26.45 6.30 24.94
N LEU A 190 -25.28 5.85 24.46
CA LEU A 190 -25.14 5.37 23.08
C LEU A 190 -26.13 4.24 22.79
N ARG A 191 -26.86 4.36 21.69
CA ARG A 191 -27.72 3.26 21.20
C ARG A 191 -26.86 2.04 20.88
N PRO A 192 -27.36 0.80 21.06
CA PRO A 192 -26.62 -0.41 20.71
C PRO A 192 -26.10 -0.42 19.27
N THR A 193 -26.92 0.02 18.31
CA THR A 193 -26.54 0.12 16.88
C THR A 193 -25.45 1.15 16.63
N GLN A 194 -25.44 2.25 17.40
CA GLN A 194 -24.41 3.27 17.32
C GLN A 194 -23.08 2.78 17.92
N GLN A 195 -23.11 1.97 18.99
CA GLN A 195 -21.92 1.32 19.53
C GLN A 195 -21.28 0.38 18.50
N VAL A 196 -22.10 -0.42 17.83
CA VAL A 196 -21.67 -1.30 16.74
C VAL A 196 -21.04 -0.52 15.59
N LEU A 197 -21.67 0.58 15.16
CA LEU A 197 -21.12 1.46 14.12
C LEU A 197 -19.75 2.01 14.52
N LEU A 198 -19.59 2.49 15.76
CA LEU A 198 -18.32 3.00 16.27
C LEU A 198 -17.24 1.91 16.33
N GLN A 199 -17.60 0.68 16.70
CA GLN A 199 -16.69 -0.47 16.66
C GLN A 199 -16.26 -0.83 15.23
N ALA A 200 -17.20 -0.80 14.27
CA ALA A 200 -16.89 -1.00 12.85
C ALA A 200 -15.95 0.11 12.32
N GLN A 201 -16.20 1.38 12.67
CA GLN A 201 -15.33 2.49 12.29
C GLN A 201 -13.92 2.36 12.90
N GLN A 202 -13.81 1.90 14.15
CA GLN A 202 -12.53 1.59 14.78
C GLN A 202 -11.77 0.50 13.99
N ALA A 203 -12.45 -0.57 13.59
CA ALA A 203 -11.83 -1.63 12.79
C ALA A 203 -11.39 -1.14 11.40
N LEU A 204 -12.18 -0.26 10.77
CA LEU A 204 -11.80 0.39 9.51
C LEU A 204 -10.50 1.19 9.65
N LEU A 205 -10.40 2.04 10.67
CA LEU A 205 -9.19 2.82 10.94
C LEU A 205 -7.98 1.92 11.23
N ASN A 206 -8.16 0.84 11.97
CA ASN A 206 -7.10 -0.14 12.21
C ASN A 206 -6.64 -0.83 10.91
N ALA A 207 -7.58 -1.21 10.03
CA ALA A 207 -7.26 -1.79 8.73
C ALA A 207 -6.50 -0.80 7.83
N GLN A 208 -6.90 0.49 7.83
CA GLN A 208 -6.17 1.55 7.14
C GLN A 208 -4.75 1.72 7.67
N ILE A 209 -4.57 1.78 8.99
CA ILE A 209 -3.24 1.88 9.61
C ILE A 209 -2.34 0.73 9.18
N GLU A 210 -2.86 -0.50 9.16
CA GLU A 210 -2.12 -1.67 8.71
C GLU A 210 -1.73 -1.56 7.23
N GLN A 211 -2.65 -1.14 6.35
CA GLN A 211 -2.36 -0.89 4.94
C GLN A 211 -1.22 0.14 4.78
N GLN A 212 -1.30 1.25 5.50
CA GLN A 212 -0.29 2.32 5.44
C GLN A 212 1.08 1.83 5.92
N ARG A 213 1.13 1.02 6.99
CA ARG A 213 2.38 0.40 7.46
C ARG A 213 3.00 -0.51 6.41
N LYS A 214 2.19 -1.39 5.81
CA LYS A 214 2.66 -2.29 4.75
C LYS A 214 3.14 -1.52 3.52
N SER A 215 2.51 -0.39 3.21
CA SER A 215 2.98 0.50 2.16
C SER A 215 4.34 1.12 2.46
N LEU A 216 4.64 1.46 3.71
CA LEU A 216 5.97 1.98 4.08
C LEU A 216 7.04 0.88 4.02
N GLU A 217 6.73 -0.31 4.53
CA GLU A 217 7.64 -1.47 4.48
C GLU A 217 8.06 -1.78 3.04
N GLY A 218 7.12 -1.70 2.09
CA GLY A 218 7.36 -1.96 0.67
C GLY A 218 7.93 -0.78 -0.12
N ASN A 219 7.97 0.42 0.44
CA ASN A 219 8.22 1.64 -0.33
C ASN A 219 9.61 1.61 -1.01
N THR A 220 10.66 1.31 -0.24
CA THR A 220 12.03 1.31 -0.76
C THR A 220 12.23 0.29 -1.87
N ILE A 221 11.78 -0.96 -1.67
CA ILE A 221 11.98 -2.01 -2.68
C ILE A 221 11.17 -1.73 -3.96
N LEU A 222 9.99 -1.14 -3.84
CA LEU A 222 9.20 -0.71 -4.99
C LEU A 222 9.89 0.43 -5.74
N GLN A 223 10.44 1.42 -5.02
CA GLN A 223 11.21 2.50 -5.63
C GLN A 223 12.43 1.96 -6.38
N ASP A 224 13.23 1.11 -5.75
CA ASP A 224 14.43 0.53 -6.38
C ASP A 224 14.08 -0.27 -7.64
N THR A 225 12.99 -1.06 -7.57
CA THR A 225 12.49 -1.84 -8.70
C THR A 225 12.07 -0.93 -9.85
N LEU A 226 11.24 0.08 -9.59
CA LEU A 226 10.75 1.00 -10.61
C LEU A 226 11.87 1.87 -11.18
N GLN A 227 12.82 2.29 -10.36
CA GLN A 227 14.01 2.99 -10.84
C GLN A 227 14.79 2.14 -11.84
N LYS A 228 15.05 0.86 -11.51
CA LYS A 228 15.77 -0.04 -12.41
C LYS A 228 15.00 -0.40 -13.67
N GLN A 229 13.68 -0.55 -13.58
CA GLN A 229 12.81 -0.74 -14.75
C GLN A 229 12.85 0.49 -15.67
N ARG A 230 12.77 1.71 -15.10
CA ARG A 230 12.92 2.96 -15.86
C ARG A 230 14.30 3.06 -16.51
N ASP A 231 15.37 2.75 -15.77
CA ASP A 231 16.75 2.78 -16.29
C ASP A 231 16.88 1.81 -17.48
N TYR A 232 16.35 0.59 -17.35
CA TYR A 232 16.30 -0.41 -18.42
C TYR A 232 15.56 0.09 -19.66
N VAL A 233 14.33 0.57 -19.51
CA VAL A 233 13.52 1.03 -20.65
C VAL A 233 14.16 2.25 -21.33
N THR A 234 14.78 3.14 -20.56
CA THR A 234 15.54 4.28 -21.09
C THR A 234 16.75 3.83 -21.89
N ALA A 235 17.55 2.91 -21.36
CA ALA A 235 18.73 2.36 -22.04
C ALA A 235 18.35 1.62 -23.32
N TRP A 236 17.29 0.80 -23.26
CA TRP A 236 16.73 0.10 -24.41
C TRP A 236 16.32 1.08 -25.51
N SER A 237 15.51 2.10 -25.17
CA SER A 237 15.06 3.13 -26.11
C SER A 237 16.21 3.89 -26.76
N ASN A 238 17.23 4.26 -25.97
CA ASN A 238 18.41 4.96 -26.48
C ASN A 238 19.22 4.12 -27.46
N ARG A 239 19.41 2.82 -27.18
CA ARG A 239 20.11 1.89 -28.07
C ARG A 239 19.43 1.80 -29.43
N TRP A 240 18.10 1.73 -29.47
CA TRP A 240 17.34 1.69 -30.71
C TRP A 240 17.44 2.99 -31.51
N SER A 241 17.36 4.15 -30.84
CA SER A 241 17.52 5.46 -31.48
C SER A 241 18.88 5.60 -32.19
N ILE A 242 19.96 5.13 -31.53
CA ILE A 242 21.31 5.14 -32.10
C ILE A 242 21.41 4.17 -33.29
N SER A 243 20.88 2.95 -33.17
CA SER A 243 20.94 1.93 -34.23
C SER A 243 20.17 2.36 -35.49
N TYR A 244 19.01 3.02 -35.32
CA TYR A 244 18.24 3.61 -36.42
C TYR A 244 18.99 4.76 -37.10
N SER A 245 19.64 5.61 -36.31
CA SER A 245 20.46 6.73 -36.83
C SER A 245 21.68 6.24 -37.62
N CYS A 246 22.30 5.14 -37.21
CA CYS A 246 23.42 4.51 -37.91
C CYS A 246 23.01 3.82 -39.22
N CYS A 247 21.79 3.27 -39.33
CA CYS A 247 21.28 2.67 -40.56
C CYS A 247 20.76 3.71 -41.58
N ARG A 248 20.50 4.95 -41.14
CA ARG A 248 19.99 6.03 -42.00
C ARG A 248 21.11 6.88 -42.64
N ARG A 249 22.37 6.70 -42.25
CA ARG A 249 23.51 7.34 -42.93
C ARG A 249 23.95 6.47 -44.11
N PRO A 250 23.90 6.97 -45.36
CA PRO A 250 24.43 6.28 -46.52
C PRO A 250 25.96 6.14 -46.46
#